data_AF-A0A0A9XWN3-F1
#
_entry.id   AF-A0A0A9XWN3-F1
#
_cell.length_a   1.000
_cell.length_b   1.000
_cell.length_c   1.000
_cell.angle_alpha   90.00
_cell.angle_beta   90.00
_cell.angle_gamma   90.00
#
_symmetry.space_group_name_H-M   'P 1'
#
loop_
_entity.id
_entity.type
_entity.pdbx_description
1 polymer ?
#
loop_
_entity_poly.entity_id
_entity_poly.type
_entity_poly.pdbx_seq_one_letter_code
_entity_poly.pdbx_strand_id
1 'polypeptide(L)'
;MILIFPLFLGAISAATAPHRPVDLHQCSLVKFDLNDLDNALYMYKKCLQLGERFKPEVRSRYKSKLHQKLDKAWRELPKHQRHATLNRAMLKAEKLGISKYDLRIHKTEKGWVPHSDGKEPHIREKEDGNNELVLMFSSWWLITLILIIIILTY
;
A
#
# COMPACT_ATOMS: atom_id res chain seq x y z
N MET A 1 27.40 35.50 -38.52
CA MET A 1 27.52 34.48 -37.46
C MET A 1 26.29 34.53 -36.58
N ILE A 2 25.32 33.64 -36.83
CA ILE A 2 24.24 33.35 -35.88
C ILE A 2 24.24 31.83 -35.78
N LEU A 3 24.73 31.32 -34.65
CA LEU A 3 24.76 29.89 -34.36
C LEU A 3 23.34 29.47 -33.99
N ILE A 4 22.67 28.79 -34.93
CA ILE A 4 21.47 27.99 -34.65
C ILE A 4 21.96 26.71 -33.98
N PHE A 5 21.93 26.69 -32.64
CA PHE A 5 22.15 25.46 -31.86
C PHE A 5 20.82 24.71 -31.73
N PRO A 6 20.80 23.39 -31.97
CA PRO A 6 19.56 22.66 -32.25
C PRO A 6 18.74 22.36 -31.00
N LEU A 7 17.44 22.60 -31.13
CA LEU A 7 16.31 22.10 -30.34
C LEU A 7 16.24 20.57 -30.37
N PHE A 8 17.19 19.84 -29.77
CA PHE A 8 17.05 18.39 -29.61
C PHE A 8 17.73 17.87 -28.34
N LEU A 9 17.33 18.41 -27.18
CA LEU A 9 17.58 17.74 -25.90
C LEU A 9 16.36 17.76 -24.97
N GLY A 10 15.15 17.86 -25.54
CA GLY A 10 13.88 17.91 -24.81
C GLY A 10 13.08 16.60 -24.78
N ALA A 11 13.66 15.46 -25.17
CA ALA A 11 12.89 14.23 -25.42
C ALA A 11 13.50 12.93 -24.87
N ILE A 12 14.31 12.97 -23.81
CA ILE A 12 14.67 11.75 -23.06
C ILE A 12 14.61 12.02 -21.55
N SER A 13 13.40 12.16 -21.01
CA SER A 13 13.15 11.93 -19.57
C SER A 13 11.67 11.68 -19.26
N ALA A 14 10.98 10.96 -20.14
CA ALA A 14 9.60 10.52 -19.91
C ALA A 14 9.49 8.99 -19.79
N ALA A 15 10.56 8.29 -19.39
CA ALA A 15 10.54 6.83 -19.32
C ALA A 15 11.42 6.20 -18.23
N THR A 16 11.65 6.89 -17.10
CA THR A 16 12.21 6.26 -15.88
C THR A 16 11.89 7.13 -14.67
N ALA A 17 10.62 7.31 -14.32
CA ALA A 17 10.31 7.81 -12.98
C ALA A 17 10.58 6.66 -12.01
N PRO A 18 11.66 6.69 -11.19
CA PRO A 18 11.79 5.74 -10.10
C PRO A 18 10.56 5.91 -9.24
N HIS A 19 9.84 4.81 -8.99
CA HIS A 19 8.68 4.80 -8.12
C HIS A 19 8.94 5.68 -6.89
N ARG A 20 8.13 6.72 -6.71
CA ARG A 20 8.30 7.67 -5.60
C ARG A 20 8.37 6.89 -4.28
N PRO A 21 9.17 7.35 -3.30
CA PRO A 21 9.17 6.74 -1.98
C PRO A 21 7.72 6.70 -1.47
N VAL A 22 7.26 5.51 -1.11
CA VAL A 22 5.94 5.35 -0.51
C VAL A 22 6.06 5.84 0.92
N ASP A 23 5.15 6.72 1.32
CA ASP A 23 5.08 7.24 2.68
C ASP A 23 3.98 6.55 3.48
N LEU A 24 4.05 6.67 4.81
CA LEU A 24 3.09 6.02 5.70
C LEU A 24 1.64 6.46 5.42
N HIS A 25 1.45 7.75 5.09
CA HIS A 25 0.17 8.31 4.68
C HIS A 25 -0.34 7.68 3.37
N GLN A 26 0.55 7.35 2.43
CA GLN A 26 0.14 6.67 1.21
C GLN A 26 -0.30 5.24 1.50
N CYS A 27 0.35 4.54 2.44
CA CYS A 27 -0.06 3.20 2.87
C CYS A 27 -1.41 3.19 3.63
N SER A 28 -1.73 4.24 4.37
CA SER A 28 -3.04 4.35 5.03
C SER A 28 -4.16 4.65 4.04
N LEU A 29 -3.88 5.30 2.92
CA LEU A 29 -4.87 5.59 1.87
C LEU A 29 -4.91 4.57 0.73
N VAL A 30 -3.90 3.70 0.61
CA VAL A 30 -3.84 2.76 -0.51
C VAL A 30 -5.06 1.84 -0.53
N LYS A 31 -5.71 1.79 -1.69
CA LYS A 31 -6.60 0.70 -2.11
C LYS A 31 -5.83 -0.11 -3.14
N PHE A 32 -5.67 -1.41 -2.90
CA PHE A 32 -4.97 -2.28 -3.85
C PHE A 32 -5.86 -2.52 -5.06
N ASP A 33 -5.54 -1.89 -6.18
CA ASP A 33 -6.15 -2.16 -7.46
C ASP A 33 -5.47 -3.37 -8.11
N LEU A 34 -6.18 -4.48 -8.21
CA LEU A 34 -5.64 -5.72 -8.76
C LEU A 34 -5.71 -5.79 -10.29
N ASN A 35 -6.30 -4.77 -10.94
CA ASN A 35 -6.14 -4.57 -12.38
C ASN A 35 -4.70 -4.18 -12.72
N ASP A 36 -4.08 -3.35 -11.87
CA ASP A 36 -2.65 -3.04 -11.91
C ASP A 36 -1.90 -3.81 -10.81
N LEU A 37 -1.81 -5.12 -11.02
CA LEU A 37 -1.20 -6.04 -10.06
C LEU A 37 0.28 -5.72 -9.76
N ASP A 38 1.04 -5.21 -10.73
CA ASP A 38 2.45 -4.86 -10.52
C ASP A 38 2.59 -3.72 -9.52
N ASN A 39 1.85 -2.64 -9.75
CA ASN A 39 1.88 -1.50 -8.86
C ASN A 39 1.30 -1.84 -7.48
N ALA A 40 0.22 -2.62 -7.42
CA ALA A 40 -0.37 -3.06 -6.16
C ALA A 40 0.62 -3.85 -5.30
N LEU A 41 1.33 -4.82 -5.88
CA LEU A 41 2.33 -5.60 -5.16
C LEU A 41 3.57 -4.79 -4.79
N TYR A 42 3.98 -3.86 -5.67
CA TYR A 42 5.06 -2.94 -5.38
C TYR A 42 4.74 -2.06 -4.16
N MET A 43 3.57 -1.42 -4.17
CA MET A 43 3.08 -0.60 -3.07
C MET A 43 2.94 -1.43 -1.78
N TYR A 44 2.42 -2.66 -1.88
CA TYR A 44 2.31 -3.57 -0.76
C TYR A 44 3.66 -3.87 -0.11
N LYS A 45 4.67 -4.21 -0.92
CA LYS A 45 6.05 -4.45 -0.45
C LYS A 45 6.61 -3.22 0.25
N LYS A 46 6.44 -2.03 -0.33
CA LYS A 46 6.92 -0.79 0.28
C LYS A 46 6.24 -0.50 1.61
N CYS A 47 4.93 -0.73 1.69
CA CYS A 47 4.18 -0.60 2.92
C CYS A 47 4.65 -1.58 4.00
N LEU A 48 4.96 -2.83 3.65
CA LEU A 48 5.57 -3.79 4.59
C LEU A 48 6.92 -3.29 5.10
N GLN A 49 7.80 -2.83 4.20
CA GLN A 49 9.12 -2.31 4.57
C GLN A 49 9.06 -1.09 5.49
N LEU A 50 8.09 -0.20 5.30
CA LEU A 50 7.84 0.90 6.24
C LEU A 50 7.39 0.40 7.61
N GLY A 51 6.50 -0.59 7.63
CA GLY A 51 5.98 -1.20 8.85
C GLY A 51 7.05 -1.85 9.72
N GLU A 52 8.09 -2.42 9.10
CA GLU A 52 9.24 -2.99 9.81
C GLU A 52 10.01 -1.97 10.66
N ARG A 53 9.87 -0.66 10.39
CA ARG A 53 10.49 0.40 11.21
C ARG A 53 9.73 0.68 12.50
N PHE A 54 8.54 0.12 12.67
CA PHE A 54 7.73 0.32 13.88
C PHE A 54 8.14 -0.62 15.01
N LYS A 55 7.84 -0.17 16.23
CA LYS A 55 7.88 -1.01 17.44
C LYS A 55 7.00 -2.25 17.26
N PRO A 56 7.32 -3.40 17.87
CA PRO A 56 6.63 -4.67 17.65
C PRO A 56 5.09 -4.60 17.79
N GLU A 57 4.60 -3.91 18.81
CA GLU A 57 3.16 -3.74 19.08
C GLU A 57 2.45 -2.99 17.95
N VAL A 58 3.03 -1.89 17.49
CA VAL A 58 2.49 -1.06 16.40
C VAL A 58 2.65 -1.76 15.05
N ARG A 59 3.77 -2.47 14.85
CA ARG A 59 4.06 -3.25 13.64
C ARG A 59 3.00 -4.31 13.41
N SER A 60 2.63 -5.07 14.46
CA SER A 60 1.58 -6.09 14.36
C SER A 60 0.24 -5.49 13.94
N ARG A 61 -0.18 -4.38 14.59
CA ARG A 61 -1.43 -3.68 14.26
C ARG A 61 -1.42 -3.12 12.84
N TYR A 62 -0.32 -2.51 12.42
CA TYR A 62 -0.14 -1.95 11.08
C TYR A 62 -0.18 -3.05 10.01
N LYS A 63 0.57 -4.14 10.21
CA LYS A 63 0.61 -5.28 9.29
C LYS A 63 -0.77 -5.92 9.18
N SER A 64 -1.51 -6.05 10.29
CA SER A 64 -2.89 -6.52 10.29
C SER A 64 -3.83 -5.64 9.44
N LYS A 65 -3.77 -4.30 9.58
CA LYS A 65 -4.56 -3.39 8.73
C LYS A 65 -4.19 -3.51 7.26
N LEU A 66 -2.89 -3.59 6.94
CA LEU A 66 -2.41 -3.76 5.57
C LEU A 66 -2.91 -5.08 4.95
N HIS A 67 -2.86 -6.15 5.73
CA HIS A 67 -3.39 -7.48 5.38
C HIS A 67 -4.90 -7.48 5.15
N GLN A 68 -5.68 -6.74 5.94
CA GLN A 68 -7.13 -6.62 5.76
C GLN A 68 -7.49 -5.93 4.44
N LYS A 69 -6.73 -4.89 4.05
CA LYS A 69 -6.92 -4.21 2.77
C LYS A 69 -6.61 -5.12 1.59
N LEU A 70 -5.52 -5.87 1.66
CA LEU A 70 -5.16 -6.82 0.62
C LEU A 70 -6.22 -7.93 0.50
N ASP A 71 -6.71 -8.47 1.61
CA ASP A 71 -7.82 -9.44 1.63
C ASP A 71 -9.11 -8.89 1.03
N LYS A 72 -9.44 -7.62 1.30
CA LYS A 72 -10.59 -6.96 0.68
C LYS A 72 -10.43 -6.91 -0.84
N ALA A 73 -9.26 -6.50 -1.33
CA ALA A 73 -8.96 -6.50 -2.76
C ALA A 73 -9.10 -7.90 -3.37
N TRP A 74 -8.57 -8.94 -2.72
CA TRP A 74 -8.72 -10.31 -3.20
C TRP A 74 -10.18 -10.78 -3.31
N ARG A 75 -11.05 -10.35 -2.38
CA ARG A 75 -12.49 -10.68 -2.42
C ARG A 75 -13.24 -9.93 -3.53
N GLU A 76 -12.84 -8.70 -3.80
CA GLU A 76 -13.40 -7.87 -4.88
C GLU A 76 -13.04 -8.43 -6.29
N LEU A 77 -12.10 -9.37 -6.39
CA LEU A 77 -11.78 -10.00 -7.68
C LEU A 77 -12.95 -10.82 -8.25
N PRO A 78 -13.26 -10.64 -9.55
CA PRO A 78 -14.19 -11.49 -10.27
C PRO A 78 -13.77 -12.97 -10.22
N LYS A 79 -14.72 -13.87 -9.93
CA LYS A 79 -14.45 -15.31 -9.74
C LYS A 79 -13.73 -15.95 -10.93
N HIS A 80 -14.06 -15.56 -12.16
CA HIS A 80 -13.45 -16.10 -13.38
C HIS A 80 -11.99 -15.67 -13.59
N GLN A 81 -11.60 -14.51 -13.06
CA GLN A 81 -10.22 -14.00 -13.16
C GLN A 81 -9.37 -14.32 -11.93
N ARG A 82 -10.01 -14.64 -10.80
CA ARG A 82 -9.36 -14.86 -9.50
C ARG A 82 -8.18 -15.82 -9.58
N HIS A 83 -8.36 -17.01 -10.14
CA HIS A 83 -7.28 -17.99 -10.25
C HIS A 83 -6.09 -17.49 -11.06
N ALA A 84 -6.34 -16.88 -12.21
CA ALA A 84 -5.28 -16.37 -13.09
C ALA A 84 -4.52 -15.21 -12.41
N THR A 85 -5.24 -14.30 -11.75
CA THR A 85 -4.64 -13.16 -11.05
C THR A 85 -3.82 -13.63 -9.85
N LEU A 86 -4.31 -14.58 -9.04
CA LEU A 86 -3.56 -15.12 -7.89
C LEU A 86 -2.28 -15.85 -8.34
N ASN A 87 -2.33 -16.63 -9.42
CA ASN A 87 -1.15 -17.25 -10.01
C ASN A 87 -0.09 -16.21 -10.42
N ARG A 88 -0.51 -15.15 -11.13
CA ARG A 88 0.38 -14.05 -11.51
C ARG A 88 0.92 -13.32 -10.28
N ALA A 89 0.10 -13.13 -9.26
CA ALA A 89 0.48 -12.45 -8.03
C ALA A 89 1.57 -13.21 -7.30
N MET A 90 1.44 -14.54 -7.21
CA MET A 90 2.46 -15.41 -6.61
C MET A 90 3.79 -15.32 -7.36
N LEU A 91 3.78 -15.44 -8.69
CA LEU A 91 4.99 -15.35 -9.51
C LEU A 91 5.69 -13.98 -9.39
N LYS A 92 4.90 -12.90 -9.33
CA LYS A 92 5.43 -11.55 -9.18
C LYS A 92 5.95 -11.29 -7.78
N ALA A 93 5.25 -11.76 -6.76
CA ALA A 93 5.67 -11.63 -5.38
C ALA A 93 6.99 -12.35 -5.11
N GLU A 94 7.17 -13.55 -5.68
CA GLU A 94 8.43 -14.29 -5.62
C GLU A 94 9.58 -13.47 -6.23
N LYS A 95 9.38 -12.88 -7.42
CA LYS A 95 10.35 -11.97 -8.05
C LYS A 95 10.65 -10.73 -7.20
N LEU A 96 9.64 -10.21 -6.50
CA LEU A 96 9.77 -9.07 -5.61
C LEU A 96 10.33 -9.46 -4.23
N GLY A 97 10.57 -10.73 -3.94
CA GLY A 97 11.02 -11.20 -2.62
C GLY A 97 9.99 -10.99 -1.51
N ILE A 98 8.70 -10.94 -1.85
CA ILE A 98 7.59 -10.89 -0.89
C ILE A 98 7.29 -12.31 -0.45
N SER A 99 7.22 -12.55 0.85
CA SER A 99 6.89 -13.86 1.38
C SER A 99 5.47 -14.29 1.00
N LYS A 100 5.30 -15.57 0.67
CA LYS A 100 3.98 -16.17 0.43
C LYS A 100 3.01 -15.93 1.60
N TYR A 101 3.52 -15.92 2.83
CA TYR A 101 2.70 -15.66 4.02
C TYR A 101 2.17 -14.23 4.07
N ASP A 102 2.94 -13.26 3.55
CA ASP A 102 2.54 -11.86 3.52
C ASP A 102 1.47 -11.62 2.45
N LEU A 103 1.46 -12.38 1.35
CA LEU A 103 0.40 -12.27 0.34
C LEU A 103 -0.98 -12.75 0.81
N ARG A 104 -1.01 -13.54 1.89
CA ARG A 104 -2.23 -14.18 2.42
C ARG A 104 -2.95 -15.03 1.38
N ILE A 105 -2.20 -15.78 0.60
CA ILE A 105 -2.73 -16.75 -0.36
C ILE A 105 -2.20 -18.13 0.03
N HIS A 106 -3.06 -19.14 0.07
CA HIS A 106 -2.68 -20.52 0.32
C HIS A 106 -3.00 -21.41 -0.89
N LYS A 107 -2.29 -22.53 -1.00
CA LYS A 107 -2.48 -23.48 -2.10
C LYS A 107 -3.50 -24.52 -1.66
N THR A 108 -4.52 -24.73 -2.47
CA THR A 108 -5.53 -25.79 -2.34
C THR A 108 -5.43 -26.74 -3.53
N GLU A 109 -6.16 -27.86 -3.49
CA GLU A 109 -6.25 -28.81 -4.61
C GLU A 109 -6.80 -28.16 -5.89
N LYS A 110 -7.65 -27.14 -5.75
CA LYS A 110 -8.24 -26.38 -6.86
C LYS A 110 -7.34 -25.23 -7.34
N GLY A 111 -6.21 -25.00 -6.66
CA GLY A 111 -5.23 -23.95 -6.95
C GLY A 111 -5.10 -22.92 -5.82
N TRP A 112 -4.63 -21.71 -6.14
CA TRP A 112 -4.40 -20.67 -5.13
C TRP A 112 -5.68 -19.97 -4.70
N VAL A 113 -5.87 -19.82 -3.39
CA VAL A 113 -7.06 -19.23 -2.79
C VAL A 113 -6.66 -18.17 -1.75
N PRO A 114 -7.33 -17.00 -1.70
CA PRO A 114 -7.09 -16.01 -0.67
C PRO A 114 -7.39 -16.57 0.72
N HIS A 115 -6.65 -16.15 1.73
CA HIS A 115 -6.89 -16.55 3.12
C HIS A 115 -8.26 -16.11 3.64
N SER A 116 -8.80 -15.01 3.11
CA SER A 116 -10.15 -14.52 3.45
C SER A 116 -11.28 -15.45 3.04
N ASP A 117 -11.09 -16.34 2.06
CA ASP A 117 -12.11 -17.32 1.64
C ASP A 117 -12.23 -18.49 2.65
N GLY A 118 -11.30 -18.63 3.60
CA GLY A 118 -11.30 -19.69 4.62
C GLY A 118 -11.92 -19.31 5.97
N LYS A 119 -12.29 -18.05 6.18
CA LYS A 119 -13.00 -17.60 7.39
C LYS A 119 -14.13 -16.66 6.98
N GLU A 120 -15.37 -17.09 7.23
CA GLU A 120 -16.55 -16.24 7.12
C GLU A 120 -16.33 -14.91 7.86
N PRO A 121 -16.47 -13.76 7.19
CA PRO A 121 -16.26 -12.47 7.82
C PRO A 121 -17.53 -12.05 8.58
N HIS A 122 -17.66 -12.46 9.84
CA HIS A 122 -18.48 -11.71 10.80
C HIS A 122 -17.70 -10.45 11.20
N ILE A 123 -17.66 -9.43 10.34
CA ILE A 123 -17.23 -8.09 10.73
C ILE A 123 -18.18 -7.08 10.08
N ARG A 124 -19.10 -6.57 10.92
CA ARG A 124 -19.76 -5.26 10.72
C ARG A 124 -18.68 -4.25 10.32
N GLU A 125 -18.82 -3.64 9.15
CA GLU A 125 -18.11 -2.40 8.84
C GLU A 125 -18.45 -1.39 9.93
N LYS A 126 -17.54 -1.20 10.88
CA LYS A 126 -17.51 -0.01 11.71
C LYS A 126 -16.41 0.86 11.12
N GLU A 127 -16.82 1.89 10.38
CA GLU A 127 -16.01 2.96 9.79
C GLU A 127 -15.23 3.80 10.83
N ASP A 128 -15.00 3.29 12.05
CA ASP A 128 -14.34 4.03 13.13
C ASP A 128 -12.80 4.06 12.97
N GLY A 129 -12.23 3.17 12.15
CA GLY A 129 -10.78 2.89 12.14
C GLY A 129 -9.88 3.81 11.28
N ASN A 130 -10.48 4.63 10.41
CA ASN A 130 -9.75 5.69 9.68
C ASN A 130 -9.62 6.96 10.53
N ASN A 131 -10.59 7.21 11.42
CA ASN A 131 -10.62 8.41 12.25
C ASN A 131 -9.52 8.37 13.31
N GLU A 132 -9.18 7.21 13.89
CA GLU A 132 -8.11 7.15 14.90
C GLU A 132 -6.72 7.46 14.35
N LEU A 133 -6.40 7.04 13.13
CA LEU A 133 -5.12 7.38 12.51
C LEU A 133 -5.09 8.86 12.11
N VAL A 134 -6.17 9.40 11.54
CA VAL A 134 -6.28 10.82 11.22
C VAL A 134 -6.21 11.69 12.49
N LEU A 135 -6.86 11.28 13.58
CA LEU A 135 -6.85 11.98 14.88
C LEU A 135 -5.49 11.92 15.58
N MET A 136 -4.75 10.82 15.45
CA MET A 136 -3.37 10.75 15.96
C MET A 136 -2.44 11.75 15.25
N PHE A 137 -2.68 12.06 13.97
CA PHE A 137 -1.82 12.97 13.20
C PHE A 137 -2.30 14.43 13.19
N SER A 138 -3.59 14.70 13.36
CA SER A 138 -4.10 16.08 13.52
C SER A 138 -3.65 16.72 14.83
N SER A 139 -3.42 15.91 15.86
CA SER A 139 -3.03 16.39 17.19
C SER A 139 -1.62 16.99 17.20
N TRP A 140 -0.69 16.48 16.38
CA TRP A 140 0.68 17.04 16.30
C TRP A 140 0.69 18.42 15.63
N TRP A 141 -0.09 18.60 14.57
CA TRP A 141 -0.20 19.88 13.86
C TRP A 141 -0.84 20.99 14.73
N LEU A 142 -1.83 20.62 15.56
CA LEU A 142 -2.44 21.53 16.52
C LEU A 142 -1.45 21.98 17.61
N ILE A 143 -0.63 21.08 18.14
CA ILE A 143 0.40 21.41 19.13
C ILE A 143 1.43 22.39 18.55
N THR A 144 1.88 22.15 17.31
CA THR A 144 2.80 23.07 16.64
C THR A 144 2.19 24.45 16.39
N LEU A 145 0.89 24.50 16.05
CA LEU A 145 0.20 25.76 15.78
C LEU A 145 -0.01 26.58 17.05
N ILE A 146 -0.33 25.94 18.18
CA ILE A 146 -0.44 26.59 19.49
C ILE A 146 0.91 27.16 19.94
N LEU A 147 2.00 26.41 19.78
CA LEU A 147 3.35 26.88 20.12
C LEU A 147 3.75 28.12 19.29
N ILE A 148 3.43 28.15 18.00
CA ILE A 148 3.68 29.31 17.13
C ILE A 148 2.90 30.54 17.60
N ILE A 149 1.62 30.38 17.98
CA ILE A 149 0.80 31.49 18.47
C ILE A 149 1.37 32.05 19.78
N ILE A 150 1.80 31.19 20.72
CA ILE A 150 2.40 31.63 21.98
C ILE A 150 3.67 32.44 21.74
N ILE A 151 4.54 31.99 20.82
CA ILE A 151 5.78 32.69 20.46
C ILE A 151 5.51 34.04 19.76
N LEU A 152 4.40 34.16 19.01
CA LEU A 152 4.03 35.41 18.34
C LEU A 152 3.33 36.42 19.27
N THR A 153 2.84 35.97 20.42
CA THR A 153 2.10 36.82 21.37
C THR A 153 2.99 37.37 22.49
N TYR A 154 4.18 36.80 22.69
CA TYR A 154 5.20 37.22 23.67
C TYR A 154 6.44 37.75 22.96
#